data_AF-A0A7C9KH54-F1
#
_entry.id   AF-A0A7C9KH54-F1
#
_cell.length_a   1.000
_cell.length_b   1.000
_cell.length_c   1.000
_cell.angle_alpha   90.00
_cell.angle_beta   90.00
_cell.angle_gamma   90.00
#
_symmetry.space_group_name_H-M   'P 1'
#
loop_
_entity.id
_entity.type
_entity.pdbx_description
1 polymer ?
#
loop_
_entity_poly.entity_id
_entity_poly.type
_entity_poly.pdbx_seq_one_letter_code
_entity_poly.pdbx_strand_id
1 'polypeptide(L)'
;MKLLTTTVLAASFCLGVVFPADAGNVVGTVKAWQYMQADGWKSADGMDDKKLHNMLYQASVIDNYPWTKQFLLRVRGGGAIFLADKKTHTIRQLKLNPLSGNYNDIETVYQGENNGNGCYFAIIDNKFWARDEAERSVLYGYPRVDNVDNELAKVRQQFSPQVVIVMPDNCVNKQQQAVLAAKRSEEDRKLQQWVAQQSMAELCRRTGNC
;
A
#
# COMPACT_ATOMS: atom_id res chain seq x y z
N MET A 1 20.20 -34.06 -17.42
CA MET A 1 19.35 -32.89 -17.07
C MET A 1 18.43 -33.29 -15.94
N LYS A 2 18.61 -32.74 -14.74
CA LYS A 2 17.66 -32.90 -13.61
C LYS A 2 16.90 -31.59 -13.47
N LEU A 3 15.61 -31.59 -13.79
CA LEU A 3 14.72 -30.46 -13.53
C LEU A 3 14.56 -30.33 -12.02
N LEU A 4 15.07 -29.23 -11.47
CA LEU A 4 14.70 -28.77 -10.13
C LEU A 4 13.35 -28.06 -10.25
N THR A 5 12.27 -28.80 -9.96
CA THR A 5 10.96 -28.20 -9.72
C THR A 5 11.00 -27.48 -8.38
N THR A 6 11.16 -26.15 -8.43
CA THR A 6 11.03 -25.28 -7.27
C THR A 6 9.57 -25.27 -6.83
N THR A 7 9.24 -26.08 -5.84
CA THR A 7 8.01 -25.95 -5.05
C THR A 7 8.00 -24.58 -4.39
N VAL A 8 7.19 -23.67 -4.90
CA VAL A 8 6.82 -22.43 -4.21
C VAL A 8 6.02 -22.85 -2.98
N LEU A 9 6.64 -22.78 -1.80
CA LEU A 9 5.95 -22.83 -0.53
C LEU A 9 4.97 -21.65 -0.48
N ALA A 10 3.69 -21.93 -0.76
CA ALA A 10 2.59 -21.07 -0.36
C ALA A 10 2.51 -21.13 1.17
N ALA A 11 3.42 -20.43 1.84
CA ALA A 11 3.27 -20.14 3.25
C ALA A 11 2.04 -19.24 3.36
N SER A 12 0.91 -19.84 3.73
CA SER A 12 -0.27 -19.13 4.19
C SER A 12 0.12 -18.45 5.50
N PHE A 13 0.79 -17.30 5.36
CA PHE A 13 1.02 -16.37 6.45
C PHE A 13 -0.36 -15.84 6.84
N CYS A 14 -1.03 -16.55 7.75
CA CYS A 14 -2.10 -15.98 8.56
C CYS A 14 -1.46 -14.95 9.48
N LEU A 15 -1.08 -13.83 8.89
CA LEU A 15 -0.68 -12.61 9.55
C LEU A 15 -1.93 -12.12 10.29
N GLY A 16 -2.12 -12.62 11.52
CA GLY A 16 -3.06 -12.08 12.50
C GLY A 16 -2.62 -10.69 12.99
N VAL A 17 -2.04 -9.89 12.12
CA VAL A 17 -1.80 -8.48 12.37
C VAL A 17 -3.15 -7.81 12.22
N VAL A 18 -3.62 -7.24 13.31
CA VAL A 18 -4.22 -5.92 13.22
C VAL A 18 -3.17 -5.10 12.47
N PHE A 19 -3.35 -4.94 11.16
CA PHE A 19 -2.46 -4.07 10.40
C PHE A 19 -2.61 -2.73 11.10
N PRO A 20 -1.55 -2.14 11.69
CA PRO A 20 -1.62 -0.70 11.93
C PRO A 20 -2.04 -0.13 10.57
N ALA A 21 -3.07 0.70 10.56
CA ALA A 21 -3.65 1.29 9.36
C ALA A 21 -2.68 2.29 8.70
N ASP A 22 -1.40 1.95 8.68
CA ASP A 22 -0.29 2.77 8.24
C ASP A 22 0.04 2.28 6.82
N ALA A 23 -0.79 2.72 5.87
CA ALA A 23 -0.43 2.65 4.46
C ALA A 23 0.96 3.28 4.25
N GLY A 24 1.71 2.74 3.29
CA GLY A 24 3.11 3.10 3.09
C GLY A 24 3.30 4.59 2.94
N ASN A 25 4.34 5.13 3.58
CA ASN A 25 4.50 6.57 3.69
C ASN A 25 4.98 7.16 2.37
N VAL A 26 4.23 8.08 1.80
CA VAL A 26 4.66 8.82 0.61
C VAL A 26 5.71 9.85 1.03
N VAL A 27 6.98 9.57 0.71
CA VAL A 27 8.13 10.42 1.08
C VAL A 27 8.55 11.40 -0.02
N GLY A 28 7.89 11.34 -1.18
CA GLY A 28 8.15 12.24 -2.30
C GLY A 28 7.46 11.79 -3.58
N THR A 29 7.85 12.42 -4.69
CA THR A 29 7.36 12.08 -6.03
C THR A 29 8.51 12.01 -7.02
N VAL A 30 8.39 11.12 -8.00
CA VAL A 30 9.32 11.03 -9.12
C VAL A 30 9.09 12.23 -10.04
N LYS A 31 10.14 12.99 -10.30
CA LYS A 31 10.08 14.14 -11.21
C LYS A 31 9.92 13.70 -12.67
N ALA A 32 10.78 12.78 -13.12
CA ALA A 32 10.72 12.13 -14.42
C ALA A 32 11.64 10.90 -14.43
N TRP A 33 11.39 9.95 -15.33
CA TRP A 33 12.24 8.77 -15.52
C TRP A 33 13.69 9.12 -15.86
N GLN A 34 13.90 10.15 -16.69
CA GLN A 34 15.23 10.58 -17.12
C GLN A 34 16.12 11.02 -15.95
N TYR A 35 15.55 11.58 -14.88
CA TYR A 35 16.32 11.91 -13.68
C TYR A 35 16.77 10.64 -12.96
N MET A 36 15.90 9.64 -12.86
CA MET A 36 16.29 8.34 -12.31
C MET A 36 17.37 7.68 -13.18
N GLN A 37 17.26 7.75 -14.51
CA GLN A 37 18.31 7.24 -15.41
C GLN A 37 19.65 7.95 -15.22
N ALA A 38 19.64 9.27 -15.03
CA ALA A 38 20.85 10.04 -14.72
C ALA A 38 21.48 9.62 -13.39
N ASP A 39 20.67 9.21 -12.42
CA ASP A 39 21.11 8.61 -11.15
C ASP A 39 21.47 7.12 -11.26
N GLY A 40 21.51 6.57 -12.48
CA GLY A 40 21.92 5.20 -12.78
C GLY A 40 20.82 4.14 -12.68
N TRP A 41 19.56 4.54 -12.52
CA TRP A 41 18.43 3.61 -12.51
C TRP A 41 18.13 3.05 -13.89
N LYS A 42 17.75 1.77 -13.95
CA LYS A 42 17.33 1.09 -15.19
C LYS A 42 16.16 0.14 -14.96
N SER A 43 15.50 -0.27 -16.03
CA SER A 43 14.51 -1.35 -15.95
C SER A 43 15.22 -2.68 -15.64
N ALA A 44 14.69 -3.44 -14.68
CA ALA A 44 15.13 -4.81 -14.40
C ALA A 44 14.58 -5.83 -15.41
N ASP A 45 13.46 -5.52 -16.06
CA ASP A 45 12.71 -6.42 -16.95
C ASP A 45 12.71 -5.97 -18.42
N GLY A 46 13.53 -4.99 -18.77
CA GLY A 46 13.63 -4.46 -20.14
C GLY A 46 12.41 -3.66 -20.59
N MET A 47 11.63 -3.13 -19.65
CA MET A 47 10.53 -2.21 -19.95
C MET A 47 11.06 -0.97 -20.67
N ASP A 48 10.39 -0.63 -21.77
CA ASP A 48 10.70 0.50 -22.62
C ASP A 48 10.72 1.86 -21.88
N ASP A 49 11.68 2.71 -22.23
CA ASP A 49 11.93 3.99 -21.57
C ASP A 49 10.78 4.98 -21.75
N LYS A 50 10.10 4.98 -22.90
CA LYS A 50 8.93 5.85 -23.13
C LYS A 50 7.77 5.41 -22.24
N LYS A 51 7.58 4.10 -22.07
CA LYS A 51 6.58 3.55 -21.15
C LYS A 51 6.90 3.93 -19.70
N LEU A 52 8.15 3.76 -19.26
CA LEU A 52 8.58 4.14 -17.91
C LEU A 52 8.47 5.64 -17.66
N HIS A 53 8.84 6.48 -18.63
CA HIS A 53 8.65 7.92 -18.56
C HIS A 53 7.19 8.29 -18.25
N ASN A 54 6.24 7.73 -19.00
CA ASN A 54 4.83 8.03 -18.82
C ASN A 54 4.27 7.47 -17.51
N MET A 55 4.62 6.24 -17.15
CA MET A 55 4.08 5.60 -15.94
C MET A 55 4.64 6.24 -14.66
N LEU A 56 5.93 6.59 -14.66
CA LEU A 56 6.61 7.09 -13.47
C LEU A 56 6.57 8.61 -13.33
N TYR A 57 6.08 9.34 -14.33
CA TYR A 57 5.90 10.77 -14.18
C TYR A 57 4.97 11.09 -13.00
N GLN A 58 5.49 11.80 -12.00
CA GLN A 58 4.79 12.12 -10.74
C GLN A 58 4.32 10.90 -9.94
N ALA A 59 4.93 9.73 -10.15
CA ALA A 59 4.68 8.57 -9.30
C ALA A 59 5.08 8.88 -7.85
N SER A 60 4.28 8.40 -6.89
CA SER A 60 4.57 8.50 -5.47
C SER A 60 5.77 7.63 -5.13
N VAL A 61 6.74 8.19 -4.41
CA VAL A 61 7.85 7.46 -3.81
C VAL A 61 7.43 7.04 -2.41
N ILE A 62 7.35 5.74 -2.17
CA ILE A 62 6.81 5.16 -0.93
C ILE A 62 7.94 4.51 -0.14
N ASP A 63 8.04 4.89 1.14
CA ASP A 63 8.94 4.28 2.14
C ASP A 63 10.42 4.21 1.70
N ASN A 64 10.88 5.20 0.94
CA ASN A 64 12.28 5.34 0.57
C ASN A 64 13.09 5.96 1.72
N TYR A 65 13.64 5.13 2.60
CA TYR A 65 14.49 5.56 3.72
C TYR A 65 15.96 5.17 3.53
N PRO A 66 16.93 5.88 4.12
CA PRO A 66 18.36 5.55 3.96
C PRO A 66 18.73 4.10 4.30
N TRP A 67 17.99 3.47 5.23
CA TRP A 67 18.25 2.11 5.68
C TRP A 67 17.51 1.03 4.89
N THR A 68 16.53 1.36 4.05
CA THR A 68 15.82 0.32 3.30
C THR A 68 16.67 -0.20 2.14
N LYS A 69 16.57 -1.50 1.84
CA LYS A 69 17.23 -2.10 0.65
C LYS A 69 16.52 -1.72 -0.64
N GLN A 70 15.20 -1.55 -0.55
CA GLN A 70 14.34 -1.21 -1.65
C GLN A 70 13.32 -0.15 -1.23
N PHE A 71 12.56 0.35 -2.19
CA PHE A 71 11.40 1.20 -1.96
C PHE A 71 10.37 0.96 -3.06
N LEU A 72 9.18 1.51 -2.89
CA LEU A 72 8.10 1.33 -3.85
C LEU A 72 7.83 2.63 -4.59
N LEU A 73 7.41 2.50 -5.84
CA LEU A 73 6.87 3.60 -6.64
C LEU A 73 5.43 3.25 -7.00
N ARG A 74 4.49 4.17 -6.78
CA ARG A 74 3.11 4.00 -7.21
C ARG A 74 2.75 5.01 -8.26
N VAL A 75 2.27 4.53 -9.40
CA VAL A 75 1.82 5.38 -10.51
C VAL A 75 0.77 6.39 -10.00
N ARG A 76 0.88 7.65 -10.46
CA ARG A 76 -0.05 8.71 -10.11
C ARG A 76 -1.51 8.27 -10.32
N GLY A 77 -2.38 8.59 -9.37
CA GLY A 77 -3.80 8.22 -9.42
C GLY A 77 -4.10 6.80 -8.95
N GLY A 78 -3.14 6.11 -8.33
CA GLY A 78 -3.39 4.86 -7.62
C GLY A 78 -3.21 3.59 -8.44
N GLY A 79 -2.48 3.65 -9.55
CA GLY A 79 -2.28 2.54 -10.48
C GLY A 79 -1.17 1.55 -10.09
N ALA A 80 -0.46 1.05 -11.09
CA ALA A 80 0.59 0.04 -10.94
C ALA A 80 1.65 0.43 -9.91
N ILE A 81 2.24 -0.60 -9.29
CA ILE A 81 3.30 -0.46 -8.30
C ILE A 81 4.59 -1.03 -8.87
N PHE A 82 5.70 -0.34 -8.67
CA PHE A 82 7.04 -0.78 -9.01
C PHE A 82 7.87 -0.98 -7.75
N LEU A 83 8.73 -1.99 -7.78
CA LEU A 83 9.78 -2.19 -6.78
C LEU A 83 11.08 -1.58 -7.32
N ALA A 84 11.70 -0.71 -6.53
CA ALA A 84 12.98 -0.10 -6.80
C ALA A 84 14.06 -0.68 -5.87
N ASP A 85 14.99 -1.46 -6.43
CA ASP A 85 16.13 -2.05 -5.73
C ASP A 85 17.31 -1.08 -5.73
N LYS A 86 17.74 -0.64 -4.54
CA LYS A 86 18.83 0.34 -4.39
C LYS A 86 20.21 -0.25 -4.59
N LYS A 87 20.38 -1.56 -4.47
CA LYS A 87 21.68 -2.20 -4.68
C LYS A 87 21.99 -2.32 -6.16
N THR A 88 21.00 -2.70 -6.96
CA THR A 88 21.17 -2.90 -8.41
C THR A 88 20.79 -1.67 -9.22
N HIS A 89 20.21 -0.65 -8.59
CA HIS A 89 19.59 0.51 -9.24
C HIS A 89 18.62 0.06 -10.34
N THR A 90 17.73 -0.88 -9.99
CA THR A 90 16.73 -1.38 -10.94
C THR A 90 15.32 -1.17 -10.46
N ILE A 91 14.43 -0.85 -11.38
CA ILE A 91 12.98 -0.84 -11.16
C ILE A 91 12.31 -2.00 -11.91
N ARG A 92 11.31 -2.63 -11.29
CA ARG A 92 10.44 -3.61 -11.96
C ARG A 92 9.00 -3.42 -11.55
N GLN A 93 8.07 -3.59 -12.48
CA GLN A 93 6.66 -3.56 -12.14
C GLN A 93 6.29 -4.82 -11.33
N LEU A 94 5.55 -4.65 -10.24
CA LEU A 94 4.96 -5.76 -9.50
C LEU A 94 3.77 -6.31 -10.30
N LYS A 95 3.75 -7.63 -10.49
CA LYS A 95 2.62 -8.33 -11.12
C LYS A 95 1.54 -8.55 -10.06
N LEU A 96 0.60 -7.61 -10.00
CA LEU A 96 -0.50 -7.59 -9.04
C LEU A 96 -1.83 -7.74 -9.76
N ASN A 97 -2.72 -8.56 -9.21
CA ASN A 97 -4.08 -8.76 -9.70
C ASN A 97 -5.02 -8.57 -8.50
N PRO A 98 -5.41 -7.32 -8.19
CA PRO A 98 -6.38 -7.04 -7.13
C PRO A 98 -7.69 -7.76 -7.43
N LEU A 99 -8.39 -8.25 -6.40
CA LEU A 99 -9.62 -9.03 -6.58
C LEU A 99 -10.70 -8.28 -7.37
N SER A 100 -10.85 -6.98 -7.12
CA SER A 100 -11.79 -6.11 -7.85
C SER A 100 -11.30 -5.66 -9.23
N GLY A 101 -10.05 -5.96 -9.58
CA GLY A 101 -9.34 -5.37 -10.72
C GLY A 101 -8.90 -3.92 -10.48
N ASN A 102 -9.21 -3.32 -9.34
CA ASN A 102 -8.84 -1.94 -9.02
C ASN A 102 -7.55 -1.87 -8.19
N TYR A 103 -6.52 -1.21 -8.71
CA TYR A 103 -5.26 -1.03 -8.00
C TYR A 103 -5.40 -0.17 -6.73
N ASN A 104 -6.50 0.57 -6.56
CA ASN A 104 -6.80 1.28 -5.33
C ASN A 104 -7.06 0.36 -4.13
N ASP A 105 -7.37 -0.92 -4.37
CA ASP A 105 -7.46 -1.92 -3.30
C ASP A 105 -6.08 -2.36 -2.79
N ILE A 106 -5.02 -1.97 -3.49
CA ILE A 106 -3.66 -2.30 -3.08
C ILE A 106 -3.11 -1.28 -2.10
N GLU A 107 -2.75 -1.79 -0.93
CA GLU A 107 -2.01 -1.11 0.11
C GLU A 107 -0.59 -1.69 0.22
N THR A 108 0.31 -0.88 0.76
CA THR A 108 1.71 -1.26 0.98
C THR A 108 2.08 -0.97 2.41
N VAL A 109 2.87 -1.82 3.06
CA VAL A 109 3.32 -1.59 4.44
C VAL A 109 4.80 -1.89 4.53
N TYR A 110 5.56 -1.03 5.20
CA TYR A 110 6.92 -1.32 5.65
C TYR A 110 6.92 -1.75 7.12
N GLN A 111 7.21 -3.03 7.34
CA GLN A 111 7.44 -3.61 8.67
C GLN A 111 8.94 -3.61 8.96
N GLY A 112 9.44 -2.52 9.54
CA GLY A 112 10.83 -2.39 9.95
C GLY A 112 11.15 -3.07 11.30
N GLU A 113 10.14 -3.33 12.14
CA GLU A 113 10.32 -3.95 13.45
C GLU A 113 10.23 -5.47 13.36
N ASN A 114 11.22 -6.18 13.90
CA ASN A 114 11.22 -7.63 13.88
C ASN A 114 10.33 -8.18 15.01
N ASN A 115 9.08 -8.51 14.67
CA ASN A 115 8.12 -9.11 15.59
C ASN A 115 8.15 -10.65 15.56
N GLY A 116 9.31 -11.24 15.21
CA GLY A 116 9.49 -12.68 15.05
C GLY A 116 9.31 -13.19 13.60
N ASN A 117 8.76 -12.35 12.71
CA ASN A 117 8.53 -12.67 11.29
C ASN A 117 9.54 -11.99 10.33
N GLY A 118 10.59 -11.38 10.88
CA GLY A 118 11.54 -10.58 10.12
C GLY A 118 11.00 -9.20 9.73
N CYS A 119 11.75 -8.51 8.88
CA CYS A 119 11.46 -7.15 8.46
C CYS A 119 11.27 -7.12 6.94
N TYR A 120 10.24 -6.44 6.48
CA TYR A 120 9.76 -6.60 5.12
C TYR A 120 8.91 -5.43 4.63
N PHE A 121 8.75 -5.37 3.32
CA PHE A 121 7.63 -4.73 2.66
C PHE A 121 6.54 -5.75 2.39
N ALA A 122 5.29 -5.41 2.72
CA ALA A 122 4.12 -6.19 2.35
C ALA A 122 3.27 -5.42 1.34
N ILE A 123 2.73 -6.15 0.37
CA ILE A 123 1.68 -5.67 -0.52
C ILE A 123 0.39 -6.38 -0.11
N ILE A 124 -0.66 -5.62 0.15
CA ILE A 124 -1.92 -6.09 0.70
C ILE A 124 -3.01 -5.75 -0.31
N ASP A 125 -3.84 -6.72 -0.66
CA ASP A 125 -5.11 -6.50 -1.32
C ASP A 125 -6.19 -6.38 -0.23
N ASN A 126 -6.70 -5.17 -0.01
CA ASN A 126 -7.72 -4.88 1.00
C ASN A 126 -9.14 -5.29 0.55
N LYS A 127 -9.31 -5.65 -0.74
CA LYS A 127 -10.56 -6.09 -1.36
C LYS A 127 -11.72 -5.11 -1.19
N PHE A 128 -11.43 -3.82 -1.00
CA PHE A 128 -12.43 -2.82 -0.62
C PHE A 128 -13.60 -2.78 -1.60
N TRP A 129 -13.36 -2.67 -2.91
CA TRP A 129 -14.45 -2.53 -3.88
C TRP A 129 -15.32 -3.79 -3.97
N ALA A 130 -14.70 -4.98 -3.96
CA ALA A 130 -15.45 -6.24 -3.98
C ALA A 130 -16.29 -6.42 -2.71
N ARG A 131 -15.76 -5.99 -1.56
CA ARG A 131 -16.48 -5.98 -0.28
C ARG A 131 -17.64 -4.99 -0.32
N ASP A 132 -17.42 -3.75 -0.75
CA ASP A 132 -18.46 -2.71 -0.82
C ASP A 132 -19.64 -3.17 -1.69
N GLU A 133 -19.36 -3.74 -2.85
CA GLU A 133 -20.39 -4.27 -3.74
C GLU A 133 -21.21 -5.39 -3.07
N ALA A 134 -20.54 -6.33 -2.41
CA ALA A 134 -21.19 -7.42 -1.68
C ALA A 134 -22.02 -6.91 -0.48
N GLU A 135 -21.49 -5.96 0.31
CA GLU A 135 -22.22 -5.35 1.43
C GLU A 135 -23.45 -4.59 0.94
N ARG A 136 -23.34 -3.86 -0.18
CA ARG A 136 -24.49 -3.16 -0.80
C ARG A 136 -25.56 -4.13 -1.30
N SER A 137 -25.17 -5.30 -1.82
CA SER A 137 -26.12 -6.35 -2.20
C SER A 137 -26.90 -6.87 -0.99
N VAL A 138 -26.25 -7.04 0.16
CA VAL A 138 -26.92 -7.45 1.41
C VAL A 138 -27.88 -6.35 1.91
N LEU A 139 -27.44 -5.09 1.89
CA LEU A 139 -28.21 -3.97 2.45
C LEU A 139 -29.40 -3.53 1.58
N TYR A 140 -29.24 -3.57 0.26
CA TYR A 140 -30.19 -2.95 -0.68
C TYR A 140 -30.71 -3.93 -1.74
N GLY A 141 -30.28 -5.19 -1.71
CA GLY A 141 -30.71 -6.22 -2.66
C GLY A 141 -32.18 -6.61 -2.52
N TYR A 142 -32.70 -7.19 -3.61
CA TYR A 142 -34.02 -7.81 -3.64
C TYR A 142 -33.90 -9.27 -4.11
N PRO A 143 -34.54 -10.24 -3.43
CA PRO A 143 -35.38 -10.09 -2.24
C PRO A 143 -34.58 -9.60 -1.01
N ARG A 144 -35.27 -9.00 -0.03
CA ARG A 144 -34.62 -8.53 1.19
C ARG A 144 -33.96 -9.70 1.91
N VAL A 145 -32.74 -9.46 2.39
CA VAL A 145 -31.97 -10.45 3.15
C VAL A 145 -32.45 -10.46 4.60
N ASP A 146 -32.80 -11.64 5.10
CA ASP A 146 -33.07 -11.86 6.52
C ASP A 146 -31.75 -11.88 7.30
N ASN A 147 -31.75 -11.33 8.53
CA ASN A 147 -30.57 -11.27 9.40
C ASN A 147 -29.35 -10.58 8.75
N VAL A 148 -29.56 -9.34 8.31
CA VAL A 148 -28.57 -8.47 7.66
C VAL A 148 -27.22 -8.46 8.40
N ASP A 149 -27.21 -8.33 9.72
CA ASP A 149 -25.98 -8.23 10.50
C ASP A 149 -25.09 -9.47 10.36
N ASN A 150 -25.70 -10.67 10.40
CA ASN A 150 -24.97 -11.93 10.25
C ASN A 150 -24.42 -12.09 8.83
N GLU A 151 -25.18 -11.70 7.80
CA GLU A 151 -24.72 -11.76 6.42
C GLU A 151 -23.60 -10.74 6.14
N LEU A 152 -23.68 -9.53 6.68
CA LEU A 152 -22.60 -8.55 6.61
C LEU A 152 -21.32 -9.06 7.30
N ALA A 153 -21.43 -9.75 8.44
CA ALA A 153 -20.28 -10.34 9.11
C ALA A 153 -19.59 -11.39 8.23
N LYS A 154 -20.37 -12.25 7.55
CA LYS A 154 -19.84 -13.23 6.59
C LYS A 154 -19.15 -12.56 5.40
N VAL A 155 -19.75 -11.52 4.82
CA VAL A 155 -19.15 -10.74 3.74
C VAL A 155 -17.81 -10.16 4.18
N ARG A 156 -17.75 -9.50 5.34
CA ARG A 156 -16.50 -8.92 5.88
C ARG A 156 -15.43 -9.97 6.12
N GLN A 157 -15.81 -11.16 6.58
CA GLN A 157 -14.88 -12.27 6.76
C GLN A 157 -14.36 -12.80 5.41
N GLN A 158 -15.24 -12.98 4.43
CA GLN A 158 -14.92 -13.45 3.09
C GLN A 158 -13.96 -12.50 2.36
N PHE A 159 -14.21 -11.19 2.47
CA PHE A 159 -13.41 -10.14 1.85
C PHE A 159 -12.41 -9.51 2.82
N SER A 160 -11.86 -10.32 3.73
CA SER A 160 -10.78 -9.88 4.61
C SER A 160 -9.51 -9.55 3.80
N PRO A 161 -8.76 -8.50 4.20
CA PRO A 161 -7.51 -8.12 3.56
C PRO A 161 -6.53 -9.28 3.50
N GLN A 162 -5.76 -9.35 2.42
CA GLN A 162 -4.82 -10.44 2.19
C GLN A 162 -3.47 -9.91 1.75
N VAL A 163 -2.41 -10.41 2.39
CA VAL A 163 -1.04 -10.16 1.92
C VAL A 163 -0.80 -10.97 0.65
N VAL A 164 -0.52 -10.27 -0.45
CA VAL A 164 -0.30 -10.87 -1.77
C VAL A 164 1.18 -10.98 -2.11
N ILE A 165 2.04 -10.12 -1.55
CA ILE A 165 3.49 -10.18 -1.72
C ILE A 165 4.16 -9.79 -0.40
N VAL A 166 5.24 -10.49 -0.04
CA VAL A 166 6.18 -10.11 1.02
C VAL A 166 7.58 -10.01 0.41
N MET A 167 8.27 -8.90 0.67
CA MET A 167 9.62 -8.63 0.19
C MET A 167 10.53 -8.34 1.39
N PRO A 168 11.50 -9.20 1.72
CA PRO A 168 12.40 -8.99 2.84
C PRO A 168 13.16 -7.66 2.72
N ASP A 169 13.37 -6.99 3.84
CA ASP A 169 14.13 -5.74 3.93
C ASP A 169 14.99 -5.70 5.20
N ASN A 170 15.62 -4.56 5.49
CA ASN A 170 16.37 -4.33 6.70
C ASN A 170 15.44 -4.04 7.87
N CYS A 171 15.83 -4.55 9.03
CA CYS A 171 15.23 -4.17 10.29
C CYS A 171 15.74 -2.80 10.74
N VAL A 172 14.90 -2.05 11.43
CA VAL A 172 15.25 -0.76 12.01
C VAL A 172 15.81 -0.92 13.42
N ASN A 173 16.73 -0.02 13.78
CA ASN A 173 17.16 0.16 15.17
C ASN A 173 16.24 1.14 15.91
N LYS A 174 16.44 1.30 17.23
CA LYS A 174 15.61 2.18 18.07
C LYS A 174 15.54 3.64 17.60
N GLN A 175 16.64 4.17 17.06
CA GLN A 175 16.66 5.54 16.55
C GLN A 175 15.81 5.66 15.28
N GLN A 176 15.94 4.70 14.37
CA GLN A 176 15.14 4.64 13.15
C GLN A 176 13.66 4.39 13.44
N GLN A 177 13.33 3.58 14.44
CA GLN A 177 11.96 3.42 14.95
C GLN A 177 11.39 4.76 15.42
N ALA A 178 12.15 5.52 16.22
CA ALA A 178 11.72 6.82 16.70
C ALA A 178 11.49 7.81 15.54
N VAL A 179 12.32 7.77 14.49
CA VAL A 179 12.10 8.60 13.29
C VAL A 179 10.80 8.23 12.58
N LEU A 180 10.50 6.93 12.42
CA LEU A 180 9.25 6.48 11.81
C LEU A 180 8.03 6.88 12.66
N ALA A 181 8.10 6.67 13.98
CA ALA A 181 7.03 7.04 14.91
C ALA A 181 6.79 8.56 14.93
N ALA A 182 7.85 9.36 14.91
CA ALA A 182 7.74 10.83 14.86
C ALA A 182 7.06 11.30 13.57
N LYS A 183 7.39 10.70 12.42
CA LYS A 183 6.72 11.00 11.14
C LYS A 183 5.23 10.70 11.20
N ARG A 184 4.84 9.52 11.69
CA ARG A 184 3.43 9.14 11.87
C ARG A 184 2.69 10.11 12.78
N SER A 185 3.29 10.45 13.92
CA SER A 185 2.69 11.41 14.87
C SER A 185 2.50 12.81 14.26
N GLU A 186 3.42 13.25 13.39
CA GLU A 186 3.27 14.54 12.70
C GLU A 186 2.10 14.52 11.71
N GLU A 187 1.93 13.42 10.96
CA GLU A 187 0.82 13.23 10.02
C GLU A 187 -0.54 13.17 10.74
N ASP A 188 -0.63 12.42 11.84
CA ASP A 188 -1.84 12.36 12.68
C ASP A 188 -2.22 13.74 13.20
N ARG A 189 -1.25 14.52 13.67
CA ARG A 189 -1.48 15.88 14.15
C ARG A 189 -2.03 16.78 13.03
N LYS A 190 -1.49 16.69 11.82
CA LYS A 190 -1.99 17.45 10.66
C LYS A 190 -3.41 17.05 10.31
N LEU A 191 -3.72 15.75 10.35
CA LEU A 191 -5.07 15.24 10.11
C LEU A 191 -6.06 15.78 11.14
N GLN A 192 -5.73 15.71 12.43
CA GLN A 192 -6.59 16.24 13.51
C GLN A 192 -6.85 17.74 13.35
N GLN A 193 -5.83 18.53 13.00
CA GLN A 193 -5.98 19.95 12.72
C GLN A 193 -6.91 20.21 11.53
N TRP A 194 -6.77 19.43 10.46
CA TRP A 194 -7.64 19.55 9.29
C TRP A 194 -9.10 19.18 9.63
N VAL A 195 -9.33 18.08 10.35
CA VAL A 195 -10.68 17.68 10.78
C VAL A 195 -11.33 18.76 11.65
N ALA A 196 -10.57 19.36 12.58
CA ALA A 196 -11.06 20.46 13.39
C ALA A 196 -11.45 21.68 12.52
N GLN A 197 -10.61 22.06 11.54
CA GLN A 197 -10.91 23.15 10.61
C GLN A 197 -12.16 22.88 9.77
N GLN A 198 -12.32 21.67 9.22
CA GLN A 198 -13.50 21.31 8.44
C GLN A 198 -14.77 21.30 9.31
N SER A 199 -14.67 20.80 10.54
CA SER A 199 -15.79 20.78 11.48
C SER A 199 -16.23 22.19 11.85
N MET A 200 -15.27 23.10 12.10
CA MET A 200 -15.55 24.52 12.33
C MET A 200 -16.16 25.20 11.11
N ALA A 201 -15.64 24.92 9.91
CA ALA A 201 -16.17 25.49 8.67
C ALA A 201 -17.63 25.04 8.41
N GLU A 202 -17.95 23.76 8.63
CA GLU A 202 -19.33 23.26 8.50
C GLU A 202 -20.24 23.79 9.61
N LEU A 203 -19.73 23.97 10.83
CA LEU A 203 -20.47 24.62 11.92
C LEU A 203 -20.81 26.07 11.54
N CYS A 204 -19.82 26.86 11.14
CA CYS A 204 -19.99 28.21 10.59
C CYS A 204 -21.06 28.24 9.48
N ARG A 205 -21.01 27.29 8.53
CA ARG A 205 -21.97 27.21 7.43
C ARG A 205 -23.40 26.95 7.92
N ARG A 206 -23.57 26.13 8.96
CA ARG A 206 -24.89 25.74 9.49
C ARG A 206 -25.49 26.75 10.47
N THR A 207 -24.66 27.38 11.29
CA THR A 207 -25.13 28.19 12.42
C THR A 207 -24.73 29.67 12.33
N GLY A 208 -23.86 30.04 11.39
CA GLY A 208 -23.33 31.40 11.26
C GLY A 208 -22.34 31.79 12.37
N ASN A 209 -21.99 30.86 13.27
CA ASN A 209 -21.13 31.13 14.41
C ASN A 209 -19.69 30.76 14.07
N CYS A 210 -18.92 31.81 13.77
CA CYS A 210 -17.47 31.81 13.54
C CYS A 210 -16.84 32.71 14.62
#